data_AF-A0A0C4DQV4-F1
#
_entry.id   AF-A0A0C4DQV4-F1
#
_cell.length_a   1.000
_cell.length_b   1.000
_cell.length_c   1.000
_cell.angle_alpha   90.00
_cell.angle_beta   90.00
_cell.angle_gamma   90.00
#
_symmetry.space_group_name_H-M   'P 1'
#
loop_
_entity.id
_entity.type
_entity.pdbx_description
1 polymer ?
#
loop_
_entity_poly.entity_id
_entity_poly.type
_entity_poly.pdbx_seq_one_letter_code
_entity_poly.pdbx_strand_id
1 'polypeptide(L)'
;MATKLQLSIYDIYIKTCRLYREKKNRLLGFKRSSSLISDRYLENAPQPACAILHGQGIPTRVWGGDAHRHLGAPFFPPEPGDLLFLLVPATEPAGQVLLRAGYTKAEVPWNLQAIREFHNVFDPPQDGRRGRRQIILLDADRFHQQLPQHPPFNEQDVMYPTCTQFLISLLETYLDLRGEEEMRLRMELAVEIGYIYRYQAEAKTPEFETQLPQRLRRLHRDLVTNKSHMGDLGSWRCQRRYLQEGEGANATESVVEAGPSLES
;
A
#
# COMPACT_ATOMS: atom_id res chain seq x y z
N MET A 1 39.91 14.84 -3.43
CA MET A 1 39.07 13.63 -3.60
C MET A 1 37.63 14.06 -3.73
N ALA A 2 37.06 13.97 -4.94
CA ALA A 2 35.69 14.37 -5.21
C ALA A 2 34.74 13.22 -4.86
N THR A 3 33.98 13.37 -3.76
CA THR A 3 32.86 12.50 -3.43
C THR A 3 31.77 12.72 -4.48
N LYS A 4 31.70 11.85 -5.48
CA LYS A 4 30.57 11.81 -6.43
C LYS A 4 29.30 11.60 -5.62
N LEU A 5 28.40 12.60 -5.62
CA LEU A 5 27.04 12.46 -5.14
C LEU A 5 26.32 11.41 -6.01
N GLN A 6 26.34 10.14 -5.60
CA GLN A 6 25.31 9.20 -6.00
C GLN A 6 24.04 9.59 -5.25
N LEU A 7 23.21 10.43 -5.87
CA LEU A 7 21.82 10.56 -5.44
C LEU A 7 21.16 9.21 -5.70
N SER A 8 20.55 8.63 -4.67
CA SER A 8 19.77 7.41 -4.84
C SER A 8 18.60 7.69 -5.80
N ILE A 9 18.14 6.67 -6.53
CA ILE A 9 16.93 6.76 -7.37
C ILE A 9 15.75 7.27 -6.52
N TYR A 10 15.71 6.92 -5.24
CA TYR A 10 14.74 7.43 -4.29
C TYR A 10 14.89 8.93 -4.01
N ASP A 11 16.10 9.46 -3.85
CA ASP A 11 16.32 10.91 -3.71
C ASP A 11 15.89 11.66 -4.97
N ILE A 12 16.13 11.08 -6.16
CA ILE A 12 15.66 11.64 -7.43
C ILE A 12 14.14 11.61 -7.48
N TYR A 13 13.51 10.51 -7.07
CA TYR A 13 12.05 10.39 -7.01
C TYR A 13 11.45 11.41 -6.04
N ILE A 14 11.96 11.50 -4.80
CA ILE A 14 11.51 12.47 -3.79
C ILE A 14 11.73 13.91 -4.27
N LYS A 15 12.88 14.22 -4.89
CA LYS A 15 13.12 15.53 -5.51
C LYS A 15 12.14 15.82 -6.64
N THR A 16 11.83 14.83 -7.47
CA THR A 16 10.88 14.96 -8.58
C THR A 16 9.46 15.21 -8.05
N CYS A 17 9.02 14.46 -7.05
CA CYS A 17 7.73 14.67 -6.36
C CYS A 17 7.67 16.07 -5.71
N ARG A 18 8.78 16.53 -5.11
CA ARG A 18 8.87 17.88 -4.53
C ARG A 18 8.78 18.97 -5.60
N LEU A 19 9.47 18.83 -6.73
CA LEU A 19 9.40 19.77 -7.84
C LEU A 19 8.00 19.81 -8.46
N TYR A 20 7.36 18.64 -8.60
CA TYR A 20 5.97 18.56 -9.05
C TYR A 20 5.02 19.31 -8.10
N ARG A 21 5.21 19.18 -6.79
CA ARG A 21 4.46 19.92 -5.75
C ARG A 21 4.64 21.43 -5.90
N GLU A 22 5.87 21.91 -6.06
CA GLU A 22 6.16 23.33 -6.19
C GLU A 22 5.53 23.93 -7.46
N LYS A 23 5.58 23.19 -8.58
CA LYS A 23 4.94 23.59 -9.84
C LYS A 23 3.42 23.59 -9.74
N LYS A 24 2.80 22.55 -9.17
CA LYS A 24 1.34 22.45 -8.96
C LYS A 24 0.82 23.57 -8.06
N ASN A 25 1.50 23.86 -6.96
CA ASN A 25 1.12 24.94 -6.04
C ASN A 25 1.21 26.32 -6.69
N ARG A 26 2.23 26.56 -7.54
CA ARG A 26 2.35 27.80 -8.32
C ARG A 26 1.23 27.94 -9.35
N LEU A 27 0.88 26.86 -10.05
CA LEU A 27 -0.16 26.88 -11.09
C LEU A 27 -1.58 27.04 -10.53
N LEU A 28 -1.86 26.48 -9.34
CA LEU A 28 -3.21 26.48 -8.77
C LEU A 28 -3.47 27.63 -7.77
N GLY A 29 -2.52 28.55 -7.56
CA GLY A 29 -2.67 29.65 -6.60
C GLY A 29 -3.01 29.20 -5.18
N PHE A 30 -2.64 27.97 -4.82
CA PHE A 30 -3.14 27.28 -3.62
C PHE A 30 -2.50 27.88 -2.36
N LYS A 31 -3.16 28.88 -1.76
CA LYS A 31 -2.84 29.33 -0.39
C LYS A 31 -3.21 28.19 0.56
N ARG A 32 -2.27 27.80 1.44
CA ARG A 32 -2.45 26.76 2.46
C ARG A 32 -3.62 27.13 3.38
N SER A 33 -4.83 26.71 3.04
CA SER A 33 -5.93 26.60 3.99
C SER A 33 -6.06 25.12 4.33
N SER A 34 -5.54 24.72 5.49
CA SER A 34 -5.58 23.32 5.95
C SER A 34 -6.99 22.86 6.31
N SER A 35 -7.97 23.76 6.43
CA SER A 35 -9.35 23.42 6.78
C SER A 35 -10.20 22.93 5.60
N LEU A 36 -9.91 23.35 4.37
CA LEU A 36 -10.75 23.04 3.20
C LEU A 36 -10.53 21.63 2.61
N ILE A 37 -9.47 20.92 3.01
CA ILE A 37 -9.20 19.56 2.55
C ILE A 37 -10.11 18.56 3.28
N SER A 38 -10.51 18.84 4.53
CA SER A 38 -11.32 17.92 5.34
C SER A 38 -12.75 17.76 4.80
N ASP A 39 -13.42 18.85 4.44
CA ASP A 39 -14.86 18.82 4.13
C ASP A 39 -15.18 18.15 2.77
N ARG A 40 -14.32 18.31 1.76
CA ARG A 40 -14.51 17.68 0.44
C ARG A 40 -14.23 16.17 0.43
N TYR A 41 -13.50 15.64 1.42
CA TYR A 41 -13.18 14.22 1.47
C TYR A 41 -14.33 13.39 2.08
N LEU A 42 -15.09 13.96 3.01
CA LEU A 42 -16.29 13.32 3.56
C LEU A 42 -17.40 13.18 2.49
N GLU A 43 -17.48 14.09 1.53
CA GLU A 43 -18.41 14.01 0.39
C GLU A 43 -18.02 12.95 -0.65
N ASN A 44 -16.75 12.51 -0.68
CA ASN A 44 -16.20 11.54 -1.64
C ASN A 44 -15.82 10.21 -0.97
N ALA A 45 -16.55 9.83 0.06
CA ALA A 45 -16.30 8.59 0.78
C ALA A 45 -16.26 7.39 -0.21
N PRO A 46 -15.45 6.34 0.07
CA PRO A 46 -15.39 5.10 -0.73
C PRO A 46 -16.73 4.37 -0.95
N GLN A 47 -17.77 4.90 -0.33
CA GLN A 47 -19.05 4.30 -0.06
C GLN A 47 -19.76 3.71 -1.28
N PRO A 48 -19.80 4.31 -2.48
CA PRO A 48 -20.61 3.75 -3.55
C PRO A 48 -20.12 2.36 -4.00
N ALA A 49 -18.83 2.22 -4.33
CA ALA A 49 -18.27 0.96 -4.80
C ALA A 49 -18.24 -0.09 -3.67
N CYS A 50 -17.82 0.31 -2.47
CA CYS A 50 -17.82 -0.58 -1.31
C CYS A 50 -19.24 -1.07 -0.98
N ALA A 51 -20.24 -0.19 -0.94
CA ALA A 51 -21.63 -0.57 -0.64
C ALA A 51 -22.22 -1.49 -1.71
N ILE A 52 -21.92 -1.26 -3.00
CA ILE A 52 -22.34 -2.14 -4.09
C ILE A 52 -21.75 -3.54 -3.90
N LEU A 53 -20.45 -3.63 -3.63
CA LEU A 53 -19.77 -4.92 -3.42
C LEU A 53 -20.26 -5.63 -2.15
N HIS A 54 -20.41 -4.90 -1.04
CA HIS A 54 -20.95 -5.42 0.22
C HIS A 54 -22.39 -5.91 0.07
N GLY A 55 -23.24 -5.19 -0.68
CA GLY A 55 -24.61 -5.58 -0.99
C GLY A 55 -24.70 -6.87 -1.83
N GLN A 56 -23.60 -7.29 -2.46
CA GLN A 56 -23.47 -8.58 -3.14
C GLN A 56 -22.67 -9.62 -2.32
N GLY A 57 -22.43 -9.35 -1.04
CA GLY A 57 -21.69 -10.24 -0.14
C GLY A 57 -20.19 -10.30 -0.39
N ILE A 58 -19.62 -9.38 -1.17
CA ILE A 58 -18.18 -9.31 -1.44
C ILE A 58 -17.54 -8.39 -0.40
N PRO A 59 -16.76 -8.91 0.57
CA PRO A 59 -16.07 -8.05 1.52
C PRO A 59 -15.00 -7.22 0.80
N THR A 60 -14.74 -6.02 1.30
CA THR A 60 -13.77 -5.10 0.71
C THR A 60 -12.98 -4.38 1.79
N ARG A 61 -11.76 -3.95 1.46
CA ARG A 61 -10.96 -3.06 2.31
C ARG A 61 -10.27 -1.99 1.47
N VAL A 62 -10.30 -0.76 1.95
CA VAL A 62 -9.65 0.38 1.31
C VAL A 62 -8.12 0.26 1.47
N TRP A 63 -7.40 0.57 0.40
CA TRP A 63 -5.94 0.41 0.32
C TRP A 63 -5.23 1.68 -0.16
N GLY A 64 -3.89 1.65 -0.10
CA GLY A 64 -3.01 2.69 -0.62
C GLY A 64 -3.23 4.05 0.03
N GLY A 65 -3.34 5.09 -0.79
CA GLY A 65 -3.38 6.46 -0.31
C GLY A 65 -4.56 6.85 0.59
N ASP A 66 -5.71 6.21 0.40
CA ASP A 66 -6.86 6.41 1.29
C ASP A 66 -6.63 5.76 2.65
N ALA A 67 -6.01 4.57 2.69
CA ALA A 67 -5.65 3.90 3.93
C ALA A 67 -4.65 4.75 4.72
N HIS A 68 -3.63 5.29 4.06
CA HIS A 68 -2.70 6.23 4.70
C HIS A 68 -3.40 7.46 5.29
N ARG A 69 -4.32 8.08 4.55
CA ARG A 69 -5.07 9.25 5.04
C ARG A 69 -5.92 8.90 6.26
N HIS A 70 -6.61 7.76 6.22
CA HIS A 70 -7.40 7.29 7.35
C HIS A 70 -6.52 7.08 8.60
N LEU A 71 -5.32 6.53 8.43
CA LEU A 71 -4.34 6.38 9.50
C LEU A 71 -3.73 7.71 9.98
N GLY A 72 -4.12 8.86 9.42
CA GLY A 72 -3.60 10.18 9.80
C GLY A 72 -2.27 10.56 9.13
N ALA A 73 -1.77 9.76 8.18
CA ALA A 73 -0.64 10.17 7.36
C ALA A 73 -1.14 11.13 6.27
N PRO A 74 -0.49 12.29 6.08
CA PRO A 74 -0.76 13.14 4.93
C PRO A 74 -0.23 12.42 3.69
N PHE A 75 -1.08 11.59 3.08
CA PHE A 75 -0.72 10.89 1.86
C PHE A 75 -0.79 11.88 0.71
N PHE A 76 0.37 12.13 0.11
CA PHE A 76 0.47 12.92 -1.10
C PHE A 76 0.82 11.97 -2.23
N PRO A 77 -0.13 11.60 -3.08
CA PRO A 77 0.28 11.03 -4.33
C PRO A 77 0.66 12.17 -5.30
N PRO A 78 1.62 11.94 -6.22
CA PRO A 78 1.59 12.56 -7.53
C PRO A 78 0.40 12.07 -8.39
N GLU A 79 -0.35 11.07 -7.93
CA GLU A 79 -1.56 10.58 -8.58
C GLU A 79 -2.66 11.65 -8.64
N PRO A 80 -3.47 11.65 -9.71
CA PRO A 80 -4.72 12.40 -9.73
C PRO A 80 -5.53 12.02 -8.49
N GLY A 81 -6.18 12.97 -7.82
CA GLY A 81 -6.98 12.72 -6.60
C GLY A 81 -8.21 11.81 -6.80
N ASP A 82 -8.23 11.06 -7.90
CA ASP A 82 -9.37 10.42 -8.50
C ASP A 82 -9.24 8.89 -8.53
N LEU A 83 -8.24 8.27 -7.87
CA LEU A 83 -8.10 6.81 -7.80
C LEU A 83 -8.39 6.26 -6.41
N LEU A 84 -9.24 5.25 -6.29
CA LEU A 84 -9.52 4.52 -5.05
C LEU A 84 -9.13 3.05 -5.20
N PHE A 85 -8.21 2.58 -4.37
CA PHE A 85 -7.77 1.19 -4.35
C PHE A 85 -8.61 0.38 -3.37
N LEU A 86 -9.20 -0.73 -3.83
CA LEU A 86 -10.02 -1.62 -3.03
C LEU A 86 -9.48 -3.04 -3.11
N LEU A 87 -9.12 -3.61 -1.96
CA LEU A 87 -8.83 -5.02 -1.83
C LEU A 87 -10.14 -5.81 -1.81
N VAL A 88 -10.18 -6.87 -2.62
CA VAL A 88 -11.31 -7.78 -2.76
C VAL A 88 -10.79 -9.24 -2.78
N PRO A 89 -11.61 -10.24 -2.41
CA PRO A 89 -11.16 -11.64 -2.43
C PRO A 89 -10.76 -12.13 -3.82
N ALA A 90 -11.44 -11.63 -4.86
CA ALA A 90 -11.12 -11.93 -6.25
C ALA A 90 -11.53 -10.75 -7.13
N THR A 91 -10.62 -10.29 -7.97
CA THR A 91 -10.81 -9.08 -8.78
C THR A 91 -11.85 -9.26 -9.89
N GLU A 92 -11.89 -10.43 -10.52
CA GLU A 92 -12.80 -10.71 -11.63
C GLU A 92 -14.29 -10.74 -11.19
N PRO A 93 -14.72 -11.52 -10.18
CA PRO A 93 -16.11 -11.50 -9.71
C PRO A 93 -16.56 -10.12 -9.19
N ALA A 94 -15.68 -9.41 -8.47
CA ALA A 94 -15.95 -8.06 -8.01
C ALA A 94 -16.10 -7.07 -9.18
N GLY A 95 -15.28 -7.20 -10.22
CA GLY A 95 -15.39 -6.43 -11.45
C GLY A 95 -16.74 -6.65 -12.14
N GLN A 96 -17.21 -7.89 -12.25
CA GLN A 96 -18.52 -8.21 -12.81
C GLN A 96 -19.68 -7.61 -12.00
N VAL A 97 -19.56 -7.51 -10.68
CA VAL A 97 -20.53 -6.80 -9.84
C VAL A 97 -20.55 -5.30 -10.16
N LEU A 98 -19.37 -4.66 -10.27
CA LEU A 98 -19.30 -3.23 -10.61
C LEU A 98 -19.88 -2.96 -12.01
N LEU A 99 -19.57 -3.79 -13.01
CA LEU A 99 -20.11 -3.66 -14.36
C LEU A 99 -21.65 -3.72 -14.37
N ARG A 100 -22.24 -4.67 -13.63
CA ARG A 100 -23.70 -4.77 -13.48
C ARG A 100 -24.33 -3.56 -12.77
N ALA A 101 -23.56 -2.89 -11.92
CA ALA A 101 -23.97 -1.65 -11.25
C ALA A 101 -23.75 -0.39 -12.10
N GLY A 102 -23.39 -0.53 -13.38
CA GLY A 102 -23.23 0.56 -14.32
C GLY A 102 -21.82 1.18 -14.39
N TYR A 103 -20.84 0.59 -13.70
CA TYR A 103 -19.44 0.96 -13.92
C TYR A 103 -18.97 0.49 -15.29
N THR A 104 -17.96 1.13 -15.85
CA THR A 104 -17.33 0.74 -17.11
C THR A 104 -15.87 0.38 -16.90
N LYS A 105 -15.33 -0.58 -17.66
CA LYS A 105 -13.89 -0.84 -17.64
C LYS A 105 -13.16 0.41 -18.15
N ALA A 106 -12.15 0.85 -17.41
CA ALA A 106 -11.38 2.05 -17.74
C ALA A 106 -9.97 1.69 -18.19
N GLU A 107 -9.31 2.62 -18.88
CA GLU A 107 -7.89 2.51 -19.19
C GLU A 107 -7.04 2.68 -17.93
N VAL A 108 -5.93 1.94 -17.87
CA VAL A 108 -4.97 2.06 -16.78
C VAL A 108 -4.24 3.40 -16.90
N PRO A 109 -4.23 4.25 -15.84
CA PRO A 109 -3.46 5.47 -15.84
C PRO A 109 -2.00 5.22 -16.25
N TRP A 110 -1.45 6.10 -17.10
CA TRP A 110 -0.12 5.90 -17.69
C TRP A 110 1.00 5.65 -16.67
N ASN A 111 0.90 6.24 -15.47
CA ASN A 111 1.86 6.07 -14.40
C ASN A 111 1.76 4.71 -13.69
N LEU A 112 0.64 3.99 -13.87
CA LEU A 112 0.36 2.69 -13.27
C LEU A 112 0.40 1.54 -14.28
N GLN A 113 0.49 1.82 -15.59
CA GLN A 113 0.52 0.79 -16.65
C GLN A 113 1.61 -0.27 -16.45
N ALA A 114 2.74 0.10 -15.84
CA ALA A 114 3.84 -0.82 -15.59
C ALA A 114 3.66 -1.72 -14.35
N ILE A 115 2.52 -1.62 -13.64
CA ILE A 115 2.21 -2.42 -12.45
C ILE A 115 0.99 -3.28 -12.77
N ARG A 116 1.21 -4.57 -13.04
CA ARG A 116 0.17 -5.51 -13.49
C ARG A 116 -1.01 -5.58 -12.54
N GLU A 117 -0.74 -5.54 -11.24
CA GLU A 117 -1.74 -5.60 -10.17
C GLU A 117 -2.77 -4.46 -10.25
N PHE A 118 -2.43 -3.34 -10.91
CA PHE A 118 -3.27 -2.15 -10.97
C PHE A 118 -4.12 -2.06 -12.25
N HIS A 119 -4.23 -3.15 -13.02
CA HIS A 119 -4.93 -3.15 -14.32
C HIS A 119 -6.44 -3.32 -14.22
N ASN A 120 -6.96 -3.62 -13.02
CA ASN A 120 -8.40 -3.76 -12.79
C ASN A 120 -9.07 -2.43 -12.47
N VAL A 121 -9.07 -1.53 -13.46
CA VAL A 121 -9.58 -0.16 -13.34
C VAL A 121 -11.02 -0.05 -13.83
N PHE A 122 -11.86 0.66 -13.08
CA PHE A 122 -13.27 0.88 -13.39
C PHE A 122 -13.64 2.35 -13.20
N ASP A 123 -14.31 2.90 -14.21
CA ASP A 123 -14.94 4.21 -14.14
C ASP A 123 -16.33 4.10 -13.53
N PRO A 124 -16.70 5.02 -12.62
CA PRO A 124 -18.02 5.06 -12.04
C PRO A 124 -19.07 5.52 -13.07
N PRO A 125 -20.35 5.14 -12.90
CA PRO A 125 -21.41 5.57 -13.82
C PRO A 125 -21.53 7.10 -13.90
N GLN A 126 -21.78 7.63 -15.11
CA GLN A 126 -21.82 9.07 -15.39
C GLN A 126 -23.20 9.67 -15.05
N ASP A 127 -23.48 9.87 -13.77
CA ASP A 127 -24.80 10.38 -13.32
C ASP A 127 -24.84 11.92 -13.27
N GLY A 128 -24.00 12.61 -14.05
CA GLY A 128 -23.88 14.07 -14.03
C GLY A 128 -23.24 14.66 -12.76
N ARG A 129 -22.86 13.84 -11.78
CA ARG A 129 -22.17 14.29 -10.55
C ARG A 129 -20.66 14.32 -10.77
N ARG A 130 -20.08 15.53 -10.73
CA ARG A 130 -18.62 15.74 -10.72
C ARG A 130 -18.03 15.14 -9.43
N GLY A 131 -16.85 14.51 -9.52
CA GLY A 131 -16.06 14.10 -8.36
C GLY A 131 -16.00 12.60 -8.07
N ARG A 132 -16.50 11.72 -8.94
CA ARG A 132 -16.37 10.28 -8.70
C ARG A 132 -14.99 9.78 -9.09
N ARG A 133 -14.43 8.93 -8.24
CA ARG A 133 -13.08 8.36 -8.36
C ARG A 133 -13.13 7.06 -9.16
N GLN A 134 -12.17 6.84 -10.04
CA GLN A 134 -11.92 5.53 -10.64
C GLN A 134 -11.55 4.54 -9.54
N ILE A 135 -11.98 3.30 -9.70
CA ILE A 135 -11.74 2.22 -8.75
C ILE A 135 -10.68 1.29 -9.33
N ILE A 136 -9.67 0.95 -8.52
CA ILE A 136 -8.71 -0.10 -8.84
C ILE A 136 -8.96 -1.27 -7.88
N LEU A 137 -9.40 -2.40 -8.43
CA LEU A 137 -9.59 -3.63 -7.66
C LEU A 137 -8.26 -4.36 -7.51
N LEU A 138 -7.89 -4.67 -6.27
CA LEU A 138 -6.69 -5.41 -5.89
C LEU A 138 -7.08 -6.75 -5.30
N ASP A 139 -6.30 -7.78 -5.61
CA ASP A 139 -6.49 -9.12 -5.03
C ASP A 139 -5.98 -9.12 -3.58
N ALA A 140 -6.86 -9.40 -2.62
CA ALA A 140 -6.52 -9.33 -1.20
C ALA A 140 -5.43 -10.34 -0.79
N ASP A 141 -5.42 -11.53 -1.41
CA ASP A 141 -4.45 -12.58 -1.10
C ASP A 141 -3.06 -12.17 -1.60
N ARG A 142 -2.98 -11.55 -2.79
CA ARG A 142 -1.72 -10.99 -3.32
C ARG A 142 -1.10 -9.93 -2.39
N PHE A 143 -1.94 -9.21 -1.65
CA PHE A 143 -1.50 -8.21 -0.70
C PHE A 143 -1.50 -8.72 0.75
N HIS A 144 -1.60 -10.02 1.02
CA HIS A 144 -1.60 -10.59 2.38
C HIS A 144 -2.63 -9.94 3.34
N GLN A 145 -3.80 -9.55 2.81
CA GLN A 145 -4.84 -8.91 3.59
C GLN A 145 -5.99 -9.87 3.85
N GLN A 146 -6.19 -10.19 5.12
CA GLN A 146 -7.37 -10.92 5.55
C GLN A 146 -8.57 -9.98 5.58
N LEU A 147 -9.49 -10.20 4.65
CA LEU A 147 -10.76 -9.50 4.60
C LEU A 147 -11.73 -10.10 5.63
N PRO A 148 -12.66 -9.30 6.20
CA PRO A 148 -13.68 -9.82 7.09
C PRO A 148 -14.57 -10.82 6.33
N GLN A 149 -14.93 -11.93 6.98
CA GLN A 149 -15.78 -12.97 6.37
C GLN A 149 -17.17 -12.46 5.99
N HIS A 150 -17.67 -11.48 6.74
CA HIS A 150 -18.94 -10.82 6.47
C HIS A 150 -18.71 -9.32 6.32
N PRO A 151 -19.28 -8.68 5.28
CA PRO A 151 -19.20 -7.24 5.13
C PRO A 151 -19.85 -6.59 6.37
N PRO A 152 -19.14 -5.68 7.06
CA PRO A 152 -19.69 -4.98 8.22
C PRO A 152 -20.91 -4.17 7.77
N PHE A 153 -22.05 -4.36 8.43
CA PHE A 153 -23.16 -3.42 8.28
C PHE A 153 -22.78 -2.14 9.05
N ASN A 154 -22.28 -1.13 8.32
CA ASN A 154 -22.10 0.28 8.75
C ASN A 154 -20.85 0.70 9.53
N GLU A 155 -19.81 -0.13 9.67
CA GLU A 155 -18.61 0.29 10.40
C GLU A 155 -17.51 0.79 9.47
N GLN A 156 -17.27 2.11 9.47
CA GLN A 156 -16.14 2.73 8.79
C GLN A 156 -14.81 2.12 9.24
N ASP A 157 -14.71 1.75 10.51
CA ASP A 157 -13.51 1.16 11.12
C ASP A 157 -13.13 -0.20 10.52
N VAL A 158 -14.09 -0.90 9.89
CA VAL A 158 -13.82 -2.20 9.26
C VAL A 158 -13.42 -2.05 7.79
N MET A 159 -13.77 -0.92 7.15
CA MET A 159 -13.42 -0.62 5.76
C MET A 159 -11.94 -0.28 5.58
N TYR A 160 -11.27 0.19 6.63
CA TYR A 160 -9.86 0.57 6.59
C TYR A 160 -9.00 -0.43 7.38
N PRO A 161 -7.74 -0.67 6.98
CA PRO A 161 -6.83 -1.46 7.79
C PRO A 161 -6.36 -0.65 9.01
N THR A 162 -6.10 -1.34 10.12
CA THR A 162 -5.27 -0.80 11.20
C THR A 162 -3.84 -0.55 10.72
N CYS A 163 -3.07 0.28 11.44
CA CYS A 163 -1.66 0.54 11.08
C CYS A 163 -0.84 -0.77 11.03
N THR A 164 -1.05 -1.68 11.99
CA THR A 164 -0.41 -2.99 12.05
C THR A 164 -0.74 -3.84 10.83
N GLN A 165 -2.04 -4.01 10.52
CA GLN A 165 -2.47 -4.79 9.35
C GLN A 165 -1.90 -4.22 8.05
N PHE A 166 -1.95 -2.89 7.88
CA PHE A 166 -1.49 -2.22 6.68
C PHE A 166 0.02 -2.41 6.47
N LEU A 167 0.82 -2.19 7.52
CA LEU A 167 2.27 -2.32 7.43
C LEU A 167 2.72 -3.78 7.26
N ILE A 168 2.10 -4.75 7.95
CA ILE A 168 2.40 -6.17 7.73
C ILE A 168 2.21 -6.51 6.26
N SER A 169 1.05 -6.17 5.71
CA SER A 169 0.74 -6.45 4.31
C SER A 169 1.72 -5.79 3.34
N LEU A 170 2.07 -4.52 3.54
CA LEU A 170 3.09 -3.86 2.71
C LEU A 170 4.45 -4.57 2.75
N LEU A 171 4.91 -4.96 3.95
CA LEU A 171 6.21 -5.63 4.12
C LEU A 171 6.20 -7.05 3.58
N GLU A 172 5.11 -7.79 3.75
CA GLU A 172 4.93 -9.13 3.22
C GLU A 172 4.90 -9.11 1.69
N THR A 173 4.07 -8.25 1.09
CA THR A 173 4.01 -8.09 -0.37
C THR A 173 5.36 -7.65 -0.91
N TYR A 174 6.07 -6.75 -0.19
CA TYR A 174 7.41 -6.32 -0.56
C TYR A 174 8.39 -7.48 -0.58
N LEU A 175 8.38 -8.37 0.42
CA LEU A 175 9.28 -9.52 0.47
C LEU A 175 8.91 -10.59 -0.55
N ASP A 176 7.64 -10.75 -0.89
CA ASP A 176 7.17 -11.77 -1.82
C ASP A 176 7.38 -11.46 -3.31
N LEU A 177 7.88 -10.27 -3.66
CA LEU A 177 8.31 -9.99 -5.04
C LEU A 177 9.53 -10.86 -5.39
N ARG A 178 9.49 -11.60 -6.50
CA ARG A 178 10.56 -12.54 -6.88
C ARG A 178 11.37 -12.10 -8.10
N GLY A 179 10.93 -11.05 -8.80
CA GLY A 179 11.52 -10.65 -10.07
C GLY A 179 12.04 -9.22 -10.14
N GLU A 180 12.95 -8.95 -11.08
CA GLU A 180 13.37 -7.58 -11.41
C GLU A 180 12.27 -6.81 -12.15
N GLU A 181 11.41 -7.51 -12.89
CA GLU A 181 10.24 -6.96 -13.57
C GLU A 181 9.23 -6.30 -12.62
N GLU A 182 9.21 -6.72 -11.36
CA GLU A 182 8.36 -6.15 -10.31
C GLU A 182 8.96 -4.86 -9.71
N MET A 183 10.02 -4.30 -10.31
CA MET A 183 10.66 -3.06 -9.84
C MET A 183 9.67 -1.93 -9.61
N ARG A 184 8.67 -1.77 -10.47
CA ARG A 184 7.68 -0.69 -10.32
C ARG A 184 6.81 -0.87 -9.09
N LEU A 185 6.26 -2.07 -8.87
CA LEU A 185 5.50 -2.37 -7.66
C LEU A 185 6.40 -2.25 -6.41
N ARG A 186 7.64 -2.73 -6.46
CA ARG A 186 8.62 -2.60 -5.38
C ARG A 186 8.84 -1.14 -4.99
N MET A 187 8.97 -0.25 -5.97
CA MET A 187 9.14 1.19 -5.73
C MET A 187 7.91 1.80 -5.07
N GLU A 188 6.70 1.48 -5.55
CA GLU A 188 5.46 1.97 -4.92
C GLU A 188 5.33 1.47 -3.48
N LEU A 189 5.55 0.18 -3.22
CA LEU A 189 5.54 -0.37 -1.85
C LEU A 189 6.58 0.32 -0.96
N ALA A 190 7.80 0.56 -1.46
CA ALA A 190 8.82 1.28 -0.72
C ALA A 190 8.39 2.72 -0.35
N VAL A 191 7.64 3.38 -1.23
CA VAL A 191 7.05 4.69 -0.95
C VAL A 191 6.00 4.57 0.15
N GLU A 192 5.01 3.69 0.02
CA GLU A 192 3.98 3.46 1.05
C GLU A 192 4.60 3.14 2.42
N ILE A 193 5.55 2.21 2.46
CA ILE A 193 6.29 1.85 3.68
C ILE A 193 6.98 3.08 4.28
N GLY A 194 7.69 3.85 3.44
CA GLY A 194 8.35 5.09 3.86
C GLY A 194 7.37 6.11 4.43
N TYR A 195 6.16 6.21 3.89
CA TYR A 195 5.10 7.07 4.43
C TYR A 195 4.64 6.61 5.82
N ILE A 196 4.44 5.30 6.04
CA ILE A 196 4.08 4.78 7.37
C ILE A 196 5.14 5.16 8.38
N TYR A 197 6.41 4.79 8.16
CA TYR A 197 7.46 5.12 9.11
C TYR A 197 7.73 6.63 9.19
N ARG A 198 7.35 7.44 8.21
CA ARG A 198 7.51 8.89 8.33
C ARG A 198 6.48 9.52 9.24
N TYR A 199 5.23 9.09 9.15
CA TYR A 199 4.10 9.80 9.77
C TYR A 199 3.42 9.05 10.92
N GLN A 200 3.54 7.72 10.99
CA GLN A 200 2.97 6.91 12.06
C GLN A 200 4.01 6.71 13.16
N ALA A 201 3.86 7.44 14.27
CA ALA A 201 4.75 7.31 15.42
C ALA A 201 4.60 5.93 16.09
N GLU A 202 3.38 5.38 16.10
CA GLU A 202 3.06 4.06 16.65
C GLU A 202 3.91 2.95 16.02
N ALA A 203 4.11 3.02 14.70
CA ALA A 203 4.89 2.05 13.92
C ALA A 203 6.40 2.04 14.25
N LYS A 204 6.87 2.80 15.25
CA LYS A 204 8.27 2.81 15.71
C LYS A 204 8.42 2.38 17.17
N THR A 205 7.32 2.05 17.82
CA THR A 205 7.32 1.66 19.23
C THR A 205 7.77 0.20 19.36
N PRO A 206 8.47 -0.16 20.45
CA PRO A 206 8.79 -1.56 20.73
C PRO A 206 7.54 -2.46 20.79
N GLU A 207 6.43 -1.93 21.32
CA GLU A 207 5.16 -2.64 21.42
C GLU A 207 4.62 -3.01 20.04
N PHE A 208 4.78 -2.13 19.05
CA PHE A 208 4.38 -2.41 17.67
C PHE A 208 5.20 -3.56 17.07
N GLU A 209 6.51 -3.62 17.31
CA GLU A 209 7.36 -4.73 16.83
C GLU A 209 6.85 -6.10 17.33
N THR A 210 6.33 -6.17 18.55
CA THR A 210 5.80 -7.44 19.11
C THR A 210 4.61 -7.99 18.34
N GLN A 211 3.83 -7.11 17.69
CA GLN A 211 2.67 -7.48 16.88
C GLN A 211 3.08 -8.00 15.49
N LEU A 212 4.34 -7.79 15.08
CA LEU A 212 4.82 -8.23 13.78
C LEU A 212 5.19 -9.73 13.78
N PRO A 213 4.89 -10.45 12.68
CA PRO A 213 5.45 -11.78 12.43
C PRO A 213 6.97 -11.76 12.57
N GLN A 214 7.55 -12.82 13.16
CA GLN A 214 8.99 -12.91 13.45
C GLN A 214 9.86 -12.61 12.23
N ARG A 215 9.47 -13.12 11.04
CA ARG A 215 10.18 -12.89 9.77
C ARG A 215 10.29 -11.41 9.38
N LEU A 216 9.35 -10.56 9.81
CA LEU A 216 9.32 -9.14 9.46
C LEU A 216 10.07 -8.26 10.46
N ARG A 217 10.31 -8.74 11.69
CA ARG A 217 10.89 -7.95 12.79
C ARG A 217 12.28 -7.42 12.47
N ARG A 218 13.10 -8.19 11.74
CA ARG A 218 14.44 -7.73 11.33
C ARG A 218 14.35 -6.54 10.36
N LEU A 219 13.58 -6.69 9.28
CA LEU A 219 13.36 -5.61 8.31
C LEU A 219 12.77 -4.38 9.00
N HIS A 220 11.79 -4.57 9.89
CA HIS A 220 11.22 -3.50 10.70
C HIS A 220 12.28 -2.74 11.52
N ARG A 221 13.11 -3.45 12.31
CA ARG A 221 14.18 -2.83 13.11
C ARG A 221 15.17 -2.05 12.24
N ASP A 222 15.56 -2.60 11.09
CA ASP A 222 16.44 -1.91 10.16
C ASP A 222 15.81 -0.61 9.62
N LEU A 223 14.50 -0.61 9.35
CA LEU A 223 13.76 0.58 8.89
C LEU A 223 13.56 1.63 9.99
N VAL A 224 13.36 1.21 11.24
CA VAL A 224 13.24 2.12 12.38
C VAL A 224 14.58 2.78 12.70
N THR A 225 15.66 2.00 12.69
CA THR A 225 17.00 2.46 13.13
C THR A 225 17.79 3.19 12.03
N ASN A 226 17.63 2.81 10.76
CA ASN A 226 18.45 3.32 9.67
C ASN A 226 17.61 4.04 8.61
N LYS A 227 17.51 5.37 8.74
CA LYS A 227 16.81 6.21 7.74
C LYS A 227 17.37 6.10 6.33
N SER A 228 18.66 5.79 6.18
CA SER A 228 19.28 5.60 4.86
C SER A 228 18.79 4.34 4.17
N HIS A 229 18.33 3.32 4.91
CA HIS A 229 17.79 2.09 4.32
C HIS A 229 16.46 2.30 3.59
N MET A 230 15.68 3.33 3.95
CA MET A 230 14.45 3.65 3.22
C MET A 230 14.70 4.04 1.76
N GLY A 231 15.84 4.68 1.48
CA GLY A 231 16.21 5.07 0.11
C GLY A 231 16.54 3.89 -0.81
N ASP A 232 16.95 2.76 -0.23
CA ASP A 232 17.34 1.57 -0.97
C ASP A 232 16.23 0.52 -1.08
N LEU A 233 15.11 0.68 -0.36
CA LEU A 233 13.99 -0.28 -0.36
C LEU A 233 13.49 -0.58 -1.78
N GLY A 234 13.43 0.42 -2.67
CA GLY A 234 12.99 0.22 -4.06
C GLY A 234 13.93 -0.66 -4.91
N SER A 235 15.11 -1.02 -4.40
CA SER A 235 16.09 -1.83 -5.14
C SER A 235 15.90 -3.33 -4.89
N TRP A 236 16.09 -4.12 -5.96
CA TRP A 236 16.10 -5.59 -5.87
C TRP A 236 17.19 -6.11 -4.92
N ARG A 237 18.36 -5.47 -4.95
CA ARG A 237 19.49 -5.82 -4.07
C ARG A 237 19.13 -5.74 -2.59
N CYS A 238 18.42 -4.68 -2.18
CA CYS A 238 18.01 -4.50 -0.79
C CYS A 238 17.02 -5.59 -0.39
N GLN A 239 16.00 -5.84 -1.20
CA GLN A 239 15.01 -6.90 -0.95
C GLN A 239 15.65 -8.29 -0.83
N ARG A 240 16.53 -8.65 -1.77
CA ARG A 240 17.23 -9.95 -1.74
C ARG A 240 18.04 -10.18 -0.48
N ARG A 241 18.65 -9.13 0.09
CA ARG A 241 19.40 -9.24 1.35
C ARG A 241 18.51 -9.84 2.43
N TYR A 242 17.29 -9.31 2.59
CA TYR A 242 16.34 -9.79 3.59
C TYR A 242 15.81 -11.19 3.30
N LEU A 243 15.61 -11.53 2.02
CA LEU A 243 15.20 -12.89 1.63
C LEU A 243 16.26 -13.94 2.00
N GLN A 244 17.53 -13.71 1.62
CA GLN A 244 18.64 -14.63 1.90
C GLN A 244 18.88 -14.81 3.40
N GLU A 245 18.77 -13.71 4.15
CA GLU A 245 18.95 -13.73 5.59
C GLU A 245 17.79 -14.42 6.33
N GLY A 246 16.56 -14.30 5.83
CA GLY A 246 15.41 -15.01 6.38
C GLY A 246 15.47 -16.53 6.15
N GLU A 247 15.94 -16.95 4.97
CA GLU A 247 16.14 -18.37 4.65
C GLU A 247 17.25 -19.00 5.51
N GLY A 248 18.35 -18.28 5.75
CA GLY A 248 19.45 -18.76 6.59
C GLY A 248 19.08 -18.92 8.07
N ALA A 249 18.18 -18.06 8.59
CA ALA A 249 17.69 -18.18 9.96
C ALA A 249 16.84 -19.45 10.15
N ASN A 250 15.93 -19.72 9.21
CA ASN A 250 15.04 -20.89 9.29
C ASN A 250 15.80 -22.22 9.14
N ALA A 251 16.88 -22.25 8.36
CA ALA A 251 17.72 -23.44 8.21
C ALA A 251 18.52 -23.78 9.47
N THR A 252 18.73 -22.83 10.38
CA THR A 252 19.48 -23.05 11.61
C THR A 252 18.58 -23.57 12.74
N GLU A 253 17.30 -23.17 12.76
CA GLU A 253 16.32 -23.66 13.75
C GLU A 253 15.90 -25.12 13.50
N SER A 254 15.84 -25.59 12.24
CA SER A 254 15.43 -26.96 11.92
C SER A 254 16.43 -28.05 12.30
N VAL A 255 17.68 -27.68 12.60
CA VAL A 255 18.76 -28.65 12.95
C VAL A 255 18.79 -28.95 14.45
N VAL A 256 18.15 -28.13 15.29
CA VAL A 256 18.27 -28.23 16.75
C VAL A 256 17.23 -29.19 17.39
N GLU A 257 16.20 -29.64 16.65
CA GLU A 257 15.15 -30.53 17.19
C GLU A 257 15.36 -32.04 16.94
N ALA A 258 16.46 -32.45 16.31
CA ALA A 258 16.83 -33.87 16.24
C ALA A 258 17.53 -34.33 17.53
N GLY A 259 16.76 -34.38 18.63
CA GLY A 259 17.23 -34.98 19.88
C GLY A 259 17.51 -36.48 19.71
N PRO A 260 18.55 -37.04 20.37
CA PRO A 260 18.86 -38.46 20.27
C PRO A 260 17.73 -39.29 20.88
N SER A 261 17.09 -40.12 20.05
CA SER A 261 16.21 -41.19 20.49
C SER A 261 17.00 -42.14 21.39
N LEU A 262 16.75 -42.06 22.70
CA LEU A 262 17.20 -43.06 23.67
C LEU A 262 16.37 -44.33 23.44
N GLU A 263 16.87 -45.23 22.59
CA GLU A 263 16.40 -46.61 22.58
C GLU A 263 16.87 -47.30 23.87
N SER A 264 15.90 -47.95 24.52
CA SER A 264 16.04 -48.74 25.76
C SER A 264 16.09 -50.22 25.42
#